data_AF-A0AAW5EM42-F1
#
_entry.id   AF-A0AAW5EM42-F1
#
_cell.length_a   1.000
_cell.length_b   1.000
_cell.length_c   1.000
_cell.angle_alpha   90.00
_cell.angle_beta   90.00
_cell.angle_gamma   90.00
#
_symmetry.space_group_name_H-M   'P 1'
#
loop_
_entity.id
_entity.type
_entity.pdbx_description
1 polymer ?
#
loop_
_entity_poly.entity_id
_entity_poly.type
_entity_poly.pdbx_seq_one_letter_code
_entity_poly.pdbx_strand_id
1 'polypeptide(L)'
;LSLVVEQNLSKEENLTKDMNLSKTKQARLAIIIDDMANISQVRALQALKLKLIPSFFPPDKNHIDTPKLALKFDFYMVHLPLAAMNYTKPELDTLNPSDSEKRIFKKIQQ
;
A
#
# COMPACT_ATOMS: atom_id res chain seq x y z
N LEU A 1 -1.93 10.44 -20.74
CA LEU A 1 -1.59 9.05 -20.34
C LEU A 1 -0.09 8.77 -20.39
N SER A 2 0.69 9.37 -21.30
CA SER A 2 2.15 9.20 -21.38
C SER A 2 2.93 9.82 -20.21
N LEU A 3 2.55 11.02 -19.76
CA LEU A 3 3.29 11.78 -18.75
C LEU A 3 3.37 11.16 -17.35
N VAL A 4 2.39 10.34 -16.95
CA VAL A 4 2.38 9.67 -15.63
C VAL A 4 3.21 8.38 -15.65
N VAL A 5 3.34 7.75 -16.82
CA VAL A 5 4.19 6.56 -17.01
C VAL A 5 5.66 6.96 -16.99
N GLU A 6 6.03 8.08 -17.62
CA GLU A 6 7.41 8.56 -17.69
C GLU A 6 8.00 8.93 -16.32
N GLN A 7 7.18 9.48 -15.41
CA GLN A 7 7.66 9.83 -14.05
C GLN A 7 7.99 8.62 -13.18
N ASN A 8 7.40 7.45 -13.48
CA ASN A 8 7.74 6.20 -12.80
C ASN A 8 8.98 5.53 -13.38
N LEU A 9 9.36 5.83 -14.64
CA LEU A 9 10.62 5.36 -15.25
C LEU A 9 11.83 6.15 -14.72
N SER A 10 11.68 7.44 -14.40
CA SER A 10 12.79 8.26 -13.88
C SER A 10 13.26 7.91 -12.46
N LYS A 11 12.61 6.96 -11.77
CA LYS A 11 13.01 6.47 -10.44
C LYS A 11 13.88 5.21 -10.47
N GLU A 12 14.30 4.73 -11.65
CA GLU A 12 15.22 3.59 -11.75
C GLU A 12 16.68 3.93 -11.35
N GLU A 13 17.05 5.20 -11.22
CA GLU A 13 18.44 5.60 -10.92
C GLU A 13 18.88 5.50 -9.45
N ASN A 14 18.03 5.01 -8.53
CA ASN A 14 18.42 4.70 -7.14
C ASN A 14 18.32 3.21 -6.79
N LEU A 15 18.36 2.30 -7.77
CA LEU A 15 18.36 0.85 -7.54
C LEU A 15 19.78 0.24 -7.43
N THR A 16 20.84 1.02 -7.58
CA THR A 16 22.22 0.50 -7.66
C THR A 16 22.99 0.48 -6.34
N LYS A 17 22.45 0.98 -5.23
CA LYS A 17 23.22 1.08 -3.96
C LYS A 17 23.22 -0.19 -3.10
N ASP A 18 22.36 -1.18 -3.38
CA ASP A 18 22.25 -2.40 -2.57
C ASP A 18 22.59 -3.70 -3.33
N MET A 19 23.35 -3.63 -4.43
CA MET A 19 23.73 -4.86 -5.18
C MET A 19 24.97 -5.57 -4.65
N ASN A 20 25.29 -5.38 -3.35
CA ASN A 20 26.12 -6.28 -2.57
C ASN A 20 25.27 -6.98 -1.49
N LEU A 21 24.11 -7.54 -1.89
CA LEU A 21 23.52 -8.61 -1.10
C LEU A 21 24.42 -9.84 -1.23
N SER A 22 25.40 -9.93 -0.35
CA SER A 22 25.88 -11.22 0.13
C SER A 22 24.64 -12.10 0.30
N LYS A 23 24.50 -13.16 -0.52
CA LYS A 23 23.44 -14.15 -0.40
C LYS A 23 23.68 -14.91 0.91
N THR A 24 23.38 -14.26 2.03
CA THR A 24 23.33 -14.92 3.33
C THR A 24 22.23 -15.96 3.23
N LYS A 25 22.56 -17.24 3.45
CA LYS A 25 21.62 -18.38 3.47
C LYS A 25 20.64 -18.33 4.67
N GLN A 26 20.36 -17.14 5.19
CA GLN A 26 19.59 -16.93 6.40
C GLN A 26 18.12 -16.72 6.06
N ALA A 27 17.23 -17.26 6.90
CA ALA A 27 15.79 -17.04 6.79
C ALA A 27 15.48 -15.54 6.90
N ARG A 28 14.51 -15.06 6.12
CA ARG A 28 14.07 -13.66 6.07
C ARG A 28 12.64 -13.55 6.60
N LEU A 29 12.34 -12.45 7.28
CA LEU A 29 11.02 -12.16 7.85
C LEU A 29 10.51 -10.82 7.32
N ALA A 30 9.24 -10.80 6.92
CA ALA A 30 8.48 -9.59 6.64
C ALA A 30 7.21 -9.59 7.50
N ILE A 31 6.88 -8.45 8.10
CA ILE A 31 5.67 -8.26 8.89
C ILE A 31 4.90 -7.12 8.27
N ILE A 32 3.66 -7.39 7.89
CA ILE A 32 2.73 -6.43 7.28
C ILE A 32 1.68 -6.06 8.32
N ILE A 33 1.40 -4.77 8.45
CA ILE A 33 0.35 -4.25 9.31
C ILE A 33 -0.75 -3.68 8.41
N ASP A 34 -1.85 -4.42 8.32
CA ASP A 34 -3.04 -4.03 7.56
C ASP A 34 -3.86 -2.94 8.27
N ASP A 35 -4.87 -2.44 7.55
CA ASP A 35 -5.86 -1.46 8.02
C ASP A 35 -5.27 -0.14 8.53
N MET A 36 -4.15 0.29 7.93
CA MET A 36 -3.58 1.60 8.23
C MET A 36 -4.41 2.71 7.56
N ALA A 37 -4.96 3.60 8.38
CA ALA A 37 -5.97 4.58 7.99
C ALA A 37 -5.71 5.99 8.55
N ASN A 38 -5.06 6.10 9.71
CA ASN A 38 -5.00 7.35 10.46
C ASN A 38 -3.63 7.65 11.09
N ILE A 39 -3.46 8.91 11.51
CA ILE A 39 -2.20 9.42 12.06
C ILE A 39 -1.82 8.76 13.40
N SER A 40 -2.81 8.34 14.20
CA SER A 40 -2.55 7.70 15.49
C SER A 40 -1.85 6.35 15.29
N GLN A 41 -2.35 5.54 14.35
CA GLN A 41 -1.72 4.29 13.95
C GLN A 41 -0.30 4.49 13.42
N VAL A 42 -0.09 5.51 12.56
CA VAL A 42 1.26 5.84 12.05
C VAL A 42 2.23 6.17 13.18
N ARG A 43 1.82 7.01 14.14
CA ARG A 43 2.65 7.37 15.29
C ARG A 43 2.95 6.15 16.15
N ALA A 44 1.96 5.29 16.40
CA ALA A 44 2.14 4.06 17.15
C ALA A 44 3.14 3.13 16.44
N LEU A 45 3.00 2.94 15.13
CA LEU A 45 3.88 2.09 14.33
C LEU A 45 5.33 2.59 14.34
N GLN A 46 5.54 3.90 14.16
CA GLN A 46 6.88 4.53 14.21
C GLN A 46 7.51 4.43 15.61
N ALA A 47 6.70 4.50 16.67
CA ALA A 47 7.19 4.40 18.05
C ALA A 47 7.75 3.01 18.39
N LEU A 48 7.34 1.96 17.68
CA LEU A 48 7.86 0.59 17.88
C LEU A 48 9.34 0.46 17.49
N LYS A 49 9.85 1.33 16.60
CA LYS A 49 11.22 1.26 16.07
C LYS A 49 11.58 -0.09 15.46
N LEU A 50 10.59 -0.75 14.83
CA LEU A 50 10.73 -2.02 14.12
C LEU A 50 10.63 -1.81 12.61
N LYS A 51 11.25 -2.69 11.81
CA LYS A 51 11.09 -2.72 10.36
C LYS A 51 9.78 -3.43 9.99
N LEU A 52 8.69 -2.66 9.96
CA LEU A 52 7.34 -3.12 9.63
C LEU A 52 6.89 -2.50 8.32
N ILE A 53 6.05 -3.22 7.56
CA ILE A 53 5.49 -2.77 6.29
C ILE A 53 4.05 -2.35 6.54
N PRO A 54 3.71 -1.05 6.54
CA PRO A 54 2.33 -0.62 6.64
C PRO A 54 1.59 -0.84 5.31
N SER A 55 0.35 -1.31 5.42
CA SER A 55 -0.58 -1.48 4.30
C SER A 55 -1.76 -0.53 4.51
N PHE A 56 -1.83 0.51 3.68
CA PHE A 56 -2.77 1.62 3.85
C PHE A 56 -4.02 1.45 3.01
N PHE A 57 -5.18 1.81 3.55
CA PHE A 57 -6.38 1.97 2.74
C PHE A 57 -6.16 3.02 1.65
N PRO A 58 -6.68 2.81 0.43
CA PRO A 58 -6.63 3.82 -0.61
C PRO A 58 -7.51 5.02 -0.22
N PRO A 59 -7.29 6.20 -0.81
CA PRO A 59 -8.00 7.40 -0.40
C PRO A 59 -9.51 7.27 -0.68
N ASP A 60 -10.32 7.56 0.32
CA ASP A 60 -11.77 7.65 0.21
C ASP A 60 -12.30 8.76 1.14
N LYS A 61 -13.62 8.82 1.34
CA LYS A 61 -14.25 9.86 2.18
C LYS A 61 -13.84 9.78 3.66
N ASN A 62 -13.52 8.59 4.15
CA ASN A 62 -13.10 8.32 5.52
C ASN A 62 -11.57 8.35 5.67
N HIS A 63 -10.84 8.13 4.58
CA HIS A 63 -9.40 7.90 4.54
C HIS A 63 -8.64 8.92 3.67
N ILE A 64 -9.07 10.19 3.66
CA ILE A 64 -8.56 11.23 2.75
C ILE A 64 -7.04 11.42 2.86
N ASP A 65 -6.48 11.30 4.07
CA ASP A 65 -5.07 11.56 4.33
C ASP A 65 -4.15 10.34 4.18
N THR A 66 -4.67 9.14 3.89
CA THR A 66 -3.83 7.92 3.78
C THR A 66 -2.69 8.05 2.78
N PRO A 67 -2.83 8.70 1.61
CA PRO A 67 -1.69 8.88 0.70
C PRO A 67 -0.56 9.71 1.33
N LYS A 68 -0.91 10.78 2.06
CA LYS A 68 0.08 11.64 2.74
C LYS A 68 0.75 10.90 3.91
N LEU A 69 0.00 10.03 4.59
CA LEU A 69 0.51 9.23 5.69
C LEU A 69 1.46 8.13 5.19
N ALA A 70 1.14 7.49 4.07
CA ALA A 70 1.96 6.45 3.46
C ALA A 70 3.35 6.96 3.04
N LEU A 71 3.43 8.20 2.54
CA LEU A 71 4.68 8.86 2.17
C LEU A 71 5.67 9.09 3.33
N LYS A 72 5.28 8.80 4.58
CA LYS A 72 6.17 8.82 5.74
C LYS A 72 6.99 7.54 5.91
N PHE A 73 6.79 6.56 5.04
CA PHE A 73 7.47 5.27 5.05
C PHE A 73 8.19 5.06 3.71
N ASP A 74 9.40 4.51 3.77
CA ASP A 74 10.20 4.23 2.56
C ASP A 74 9.56 3.15 1.68
N PHE A 75 8.78 2.25 2.29
CA PHE A 75 8.05 1.18 1.62
C PHE A 75 6.70 0.98 2.30
N TYR A 76 5.63 0.88 1.51
CA TYR A 76 4.27 0.66 1.97
C TYR A 76 3.47 -0.13 0.92
N MET A 77 2.35 -0.71 1.34
CA MET A 77 1.39 -1.39 0.47
C MET A 77 0.06 -0.64 0.43
N VAL A 78 -0.76 -0.93 -0.58
CA VAL A 78 -2.15 -0.46 -0.67
C VAL A 78 -3.08 -1.61 -0.31
N HIS A 79 -3.84 -1.45 0.76
CA HIS A 79 -4.83 -2.40 1.26
C HIS A 79 -6.16 -2.19 0.50
N LEU A 80 -6.33 -2.89 -0.63
CA LEU A 80 -7.55 -2.76 -1.44
C LEU A 80 -8.74 -3.47 -0.77
N PRO A 81 -9.89 -2.79 -0.61
CA PRO A 81 -11.08 -3.42 -0.04
C PRO A 81 -11.70 -4.37 -1.06
N LEU A 82 -11.71 -5.66 -0.74
CA LEU A 82 -12.29 -6.74 -1.56
C LEU A 82 -13.48 -7.38 -0.84
N ALA A 83 -14.49 -7.80 -1.59
CA ALA A 83 -15.69 -8.38 -1.02
C ALA A 83 -15.39 -9.71 -0.33
N ALA A 84 -15.88 -9.86 0.90
CA ALA A 84 -15.88 -11.12 1.63
C ALA A 84 -17.21 -11.86 1.42
N MET A 85 -17.16 -13.20 1.38
CA MET A 85 -18.33 -14.02 1.01
C MET A 85 -19.54 -13.84 1.93
N ASN A 86 -19.33 -13.66 3.23
CA ASN A 86 -20.40 -13.63 4.24
C ASN A 86 -20.36 -12.36 5.11
N TYR A 87 -19.93 -11.22 4.54
CA TYR A 87 -19.82 -9.97 5.28
C TYR A 87 -20.86 -8.95 4.83
N THR A 88 -21.66 -8.47 5.78
CA THR A 88 -22.82 -7.61 5.51
C THR A 88 -22.51 -6.12 5.60
N LYS A 89 -21.29 -5.75 6.01
CA LYS A 89 -20.89 -4.35 6.22
C LYS A 89 -19.61 -4.01 5.44
N PRO A 90 -19.59 -4.21 4.10
CA PRO A 90 -18.40 -4.00 3.30
C PRO A 90 -17.86 -2.57 3.47
N GLU A 91 -16.54 -2.46 3.38
CA GLU A 91 -15.85 -1.16 3.38
C GLU A 91 -16.29 -0.31 2.18
N LEU A 92 -16.10 0.99 2.30
CA LEU A 92 -16.53 1.92 1.25
C LEU A 92 -15.83 1.57 -0.08
N ASP A 93 -16.64 1.46 -1.14
CA ASP A 93 -16.15 1.24 -2.50
C ASP A 93 -15.37 -0.09 -2.69
N THR A 94 -15.78 -1.13 -1.97
CA THR A 94 -15.29 -2.50 -2.07
C THR A 94 -15.45 -3.08 -3.48
N LEU A 95 -14.41 -3.76 -3.98
CA LEU A 95 -14.44 -4.50 -5.24
C LEU A 95 -15.11 -5.86 -5.08
N ASN A 96 -16.03 -6.18 -5.99
CA ASN A 96 -16.77 -7.43 -6.00
C ASN A 96 -16.26 -8.36 -7.12
N PRO A 97 -16.34 -9.70 -6.95
CA PRO A 97 -15.97 -10.64 -8.01
C PRO A 97 -16.77 -10.47 -9.31
N SER A 98 -17.96 -9.89 -9.24
CA SER A 98 -18.82 -9.59 -10.40
C SER A 98 -18.53 -8.24 -11.05
N ASP A 99 -17.59 -7.44 -10.52
CA ASP A 99 -17.24 -6.15 -11.11
C ASP A 99 -16.58 -6.32 -12.48
N SER A 100 -16.95 -5.44 -13.42
CA SER A 100 -16.29 -5.38 -14.73
C SER A 100 -14.80 -5.02 -14.59
N GLU A 101 -13.99 -5.49 -15.52
CA GLU A 101 -12.56 -5.12 -15.62
C GLU A 101 -12.36 -3.58 -15.59
N LYS A 102 -13.18 -2.84 -16.36
CA LYS A 102 -13.14 -1.36 -16.38
C LYS A 102 -13.34 -0.74 -15.00
N ARG A 103 -14.23 -1.32 -14.18
CA ARG A 103 -14.49 -0.87 -12.81
C ARG A 103 -13.30 -1.16 -11.90
N ILE A 104 -12.71 -2.35 -12.01
CA ILE A 104 -11.52 -2.75 -11.25
C ILE A 104 -10.35 -1.79 -11.57
N PHE A 105 -10.05 -1.54 -12.84
CA PHE A 105 -8.99 -0.60 -13.22
C PHE A 105 -9.26 0.82 -12.73
N LYS A 106 -10.50 1.31 -12.85
CA LYS A 106 -10.86 2.63 -12.33
C LYS A 106 -10.62 2.74 -10.82
N LYS A 107 -10.88 1.67 -10.06
CA LYS A 107 -10.61 1.62 -8.62
C LYS A 107 -9.12 1.64 -8.31
N ILE A 108 -8.31 0.92 -9.07
CA ILE A 108 -6.85 0.83 -8.85
C ILE A 108 -6.15 2.15 -9.21
N GLN A 109 -6.66 2.90 -10.18
CA GLN A 109 -6.06 4.15 -10.67
C GLN A 109 -6.35 5.41 -9.84
N GLN A 110 -7.11 5.30 -8.74
CA GLN A 110 -7.45 6.43 -7.87
C GLN A 110 -6.23 6.97 -7.10
#